data_AF-A0A6D1A712-F1
#
_entry.id   AF-A0A6D1A712-F1
#
_cell.length_a   1.000
_cell.length_b   1.000
_cell.length_c   1.000
_cell.angle_alpha   90.00
_cell.angle_beta   90.00
_cell.angle_gamma   90.00
#
_symmetry.space_group_name_H-M   'P 1'
#
loop_
_entity.id
_entity.type
_entity.pdbx_description
1 polymer ?
#
loop_
_entity_poly.entity_id
_entity_poly.type
_entity_poly.pdbx_seq_one_letter_code
_entity_poly.pdbx_strand_id
1 'polypeptide(L)'
;KVSQPSPSYEHVLYSISLLARKIGAALLYEDIEANFQLQYAWRNGGRYFQGYYLVSPSETFLERDVLKQRLKTEFHQFITHEKK
;
A
#
# COMPACT_ATOMS: atom_id res chain seq x y z
N LYS A 1 -6.91 -13.66 -12.06
CA LYS A 1 -7.26 -12.27 -12.43
C LYS A 1 -7.64 -11.55 -11.15
N VAL A 2 -6.72 -10.83 -10.52
CA VAL A 2 -7.00 -10.12 -9.27
C VAL A 2 -7.90 -8.93 -9.63
N SER A 3 -9.18 -9.04 -9.27
CA SER A 3 -10.22 -8.05 -9.51
C SER A 3 -10.02 -6.82 -8.62
N GLN A 4 -10.25 -5.64 -9.17
CA GLN A 4 -10.36 -4.40 -8.39
C GLN A 4 -11.36 -4.58 -7.23
N PRO A 5 -11.11 -4.01 -6.05
CA PRO A 5 -12.05 -4.08 -4.93
C PRO A 5 -13.42 -3.54 -5.36
N SER A 6 -14.49 -4.17 -4.87
CA SER A 6 -15.85 -3.71 -5.16
C SER A 6 -16.07 -2.30 -4.58
N PRO A 7 -16.94 -1.47 -5.19
CA PRO A 7 -17.20 -0.11 -4.69
C PRO A 7 -17.64 -0.08 -3.22
N SER A 8 -18.42 -1.07 -2.78
CA SER A 8 -18.83 -1.21 -1.37
C SER A 8 -17.65 -1.45 -0.43
N TYR A 9 -16.64 -2.21 -0.87
CA TYR A 9 -15.43 -2.45 -0.08
C TYR A 9 -14.60 -1.17 0.09
N GLU A 10 -14.53 -0.34 -0.95
CA GLU A 10 -13.85 0.96 -0.88
C GLU A 10 -14.51 1.92 0.13
N HIS A 11 -15.84 1.95 0.20
CA HIS A 11 -16.54 2.77 1.20
C HIS A 11 -16.29 2.31 2.65
N VAL A 12 -16.19 1.00 2.89
CA VAL A 12 -15.85 0.45 4.20
C VAL A 12 -14.43 0.85 4.59
N LEU A 13 -13.46 0.65 3.70
CA LEU A 13 -12.07 1.03 3.94
C LEU A 13 -11.91 2.53 4.19
N TYR A 14 -12.63 3.37 3.45
CA TYR A 14 -12.64 4.81 3.65
C TYR A 14 -13.15 5.20 5.05
N SER A 15 -14.22 4.56 5.52
CA SER A 15 -14.76 4.81 6.86
C SER A 15 -13.77 4.40 7.96
N ILE A 16 -13.08 3.27 7.77
CA ILE A 16 -12.03 2.80 8.68
C ILE A 16 -10.82 3.74 8.66
N SER A 17 -10.39 4.23 7.50
CA SER A 17 -9.24 5.14 7.41
C SER A 17 -9.50 6.47 8.13
N LEU A 18 -10.72 7.00 8.06
CA LEU A 18 -11.14 8.17 8.83
C LEU A 18 -11.10 7.91 10.35
N LEU A 19 -11.57 6.74 10.79
CA LEU A 19 -11.51 6.34 12.20
C LEU A 19 -10.06 6.19 12.67
N ALA A 20 -9.23 5.46 11.92
CA ALA A 20 -7.83 5.23 12.22
C ALA A 20 -7.08 6.56 12.40
N ARG A 21 -7.34 7.54 11.52
CA ARG A 21 -6.78 8.89 11.65
C ARG A 21 -7.22 9.60 12.94
N LYS A 22 -8.47 9.44 13.38
CA LYS A 22 -8.98 10.06 14.61
C LYS A 22 -8.39 9.46 15.88
N ILE A 23 -8.12 8.15 15.89
CA ILE A 23 -7.58 7.44 17.05
C ILE A 23 -6.05 7.33 17.04
N GLY A 24 -5.38 7.78 15.97
CA GLY A 24 -3.93 7.69 15.82
C GLY A 24 -3.41 6.30 15.42
N ALA A 25 -4.25 5.45 14.84
CA ALA A 25 -3.84 4.14 14.35
C ALA A 25 -3.19 4.24 12.96
N ALA A 26 -2.08 3.54 12.77
CA ALA A 26 -1.44 3.39 11.46
C ALA A 26 -2.16 2.31 10.63
N LEU A 27 -2.25 2.53 9.32
CA LEU A 27 -2.79 1.54 8.39
C LEU A 27 -1.66 0.69 7.81
N LEU A 28 -1.76 -0.62 7.99
CA LEU A 28 -0.94 -1.64 7.33
C LEU A 28 -1.80 -2.30 6.25
N TYR A 29 -1.29 -2.32 5.02
CA TYR A 29 -1.90 -3.05 3.91
C TYR A 29 -1.08 -4.31 3.65
N GLU A 30 -1.71 -5.47 3.82
CA GLU A 30 -1.13 -6.80 3.58
C GLU A 30 -1.59 -7.36 2.22
N ASP A 31 -1.05 -8.51 1.82
CA ASP A 31 -1.40 -9.25 0.58
C ASP A 31 -1.32 -8.41 -0.71
N ILE A 32 -0.35 -7.50 -0.78
CA ILE A 32 -0.04 -6.75 -2.00
C ILE A 32 0.73 -7.67 -2.96
N GLU A 33 0.11 -8.04 -4.07
CA GLU A 33 0.65 -8.92 -5.12
C GLU A 33 0.90 -8.17 -6.44
N ALA A 34 0.29 -6.99 -6.62
CA ALA A 34 0.41 -6.20 -7.84
C ALA A 34 0.57 -4.70 -7.58
N ASN A 35 1.14 -3.99 -8.56
CA ASN A 35 1.41 -2.55 -8.48
C ASN A 35 0.15 -1.71 -8.20
N PHE A 36 -1.00 -2.05 -8.81
CA PHE A 36 -2.24 -1.32 -8.59
C PHE A 36 -2.76 -1.44 -7.14
N GLN A 37 -2.48 -2.56 -6.45
CA GLN A 37 -2.82 -2.72 -5.03
C GLN A 37 -1.92 -1.84 -4.15
N LEU A 38 -0.63 -1.74 -4.49
CA LEU A 38 0.28 -0.82 -3.81
C LEU A 38 -0.14 0.64 -4.00
N GLN A 39 -0.51 1.02 -5.22
CA GLN A 39 -1.06 2.35 -5.52
C GLN A 39 -2.35 2.61 -4.72
N TYR A 40 -3.25 1.63 -4.67
CA TYR A 40 -4.48 1.70 -3.88
C TYR A 40 -4.21 1.85 -2.37
N ALA A 41 -3.25 1.12 -1.83
CA ALA A 41 -2.87 1.22 -0.42
C ALA A 41 -2.27 2.59 -0.11
N TRP A 42 -1.37 3.07 -0.97
CA TRP A 42 -0.70 4.37 -0.82
C TRP A 42 -1.70 5.54 -0.84
N ARG A 43 -2.64 5.55 -1.81
CA ARG A 43 -3.65 6.63 -1.92
C ARG A 43 -4.61 6.67 -0.74
N ASN A 44 -4.88 5.52 -0.11
CA ASN A 44 -5.83 5.41 1.01
C ASN A 44 -5.18 5.58 2.39
N GLY A 45 -3.96 6.14 2.45
CA GLY A 45 -3.29 6.45 3.72
C GLY A 45 -2.53 5.28 4.35
N GLY A 46 -2.16 4.28 3.54
CA GLY A 46 -1.27 3.21 3.96
C GLY A 46 0.06 3.75 4.47
N ARG A 47 0.41 3.42 5.71
CA ARG A 47 1.69 3.79 6.34
C ARG A 47 2.72 2.67 6.21
N TYR A 48 2.25 1.42 6.22
CA TYR A 48 3.07 0.23 6.06
C TYR A 48 2.48 -0.68 4.98
N PHE A 49 3.33 -1.41 4.27
CA PHE A 49 2.97 -2.22 3.10
C PHE A 49 3.65 -3.59 3.20
N GLN A 50 2.89 -4.65 2.97
CA GLN A 50 3.38 -6.03 2.99
C GLN A 50 2.70 -6.85 1.89
N GLY A 51 3.45 -7.78 1.30
CA GLY A 51 2.93 -8.70 0.30
C GLY A 51 4.02 -9.17 -0.65
N TYR A 52 3.69 -10.20 -1.44
CA TYR A 52 4.59 -10.83 -2.40
C TYR A 52 5.14 -9.87 -3.47
N TYR A 53 4.43 -8.78 -3.78
CA TYR A 53 4.91 -7.73 -4.68
C TYR A 53 6.13 -6.98 -4.13
N LEU A 54 6.20 -6.83 -2.80
CA LEU A 54 7.33 -6.18 -2.15
C LEU A 54 8.48 -7.17 -2.01
N VAL A 55 8.31 -8.14 -1.11
CA VAL A 55 9.27 -9.22 -0.89
C VAL A 55 8.51 -10.46 -0.42
N SER A 56 8.88 -11.62 -0.96
CA SER A 56 8.40 -12.92 -0.47
C SER A 56 9.02 -13.28 0.88
N PRO A 57 8.34 -14.09 1.71
CA PRO A 57 8.90 -14.60 2.96
C PRO A 57 10.25 -15.29 2.75
N SER A 58 11.19 -15.03 3.66
CA SER A 58 12.57 -15.53 3.63
C SER A 58 12.96 -15.95 5.05
N GLU A 59 13.83 -16.96 5.15
CA GLU A 59 14.42 -17.43 6.42
C GLU A 59 15.49 -16.48 6.99
N THR A 60 15.96 -15.52 6.18
CA THR A 60 16.97 -14.53 6.57
C THR A 60 16.41 -13.11 6.52
N PHE A 61 16.95 -12.25 7.39
CA PHE A 61 16.63 -10.82 7.34
C PHE A 61 17.24 -10.16 6.10
N LEU A 62 16.47 -9.22 5.56
CA LEU A 62 16.87 -8.40 4.43
C LEU A 62 17.61 -7.16 4.91
N GLU A 63 18.42 -6.59 4.02
CA GLU A 63 18.97 -5.26 4.23
C GLU A 63 17.86 -4.21 4.29
N ARG A 64 17.97 -3.25 5.21
CA ARG A 64 16.93 -2.23 5.44
C ARG A 64 16.57 -1.41 4.20
N ASP A 65 17.53 -1.22 3.30
CA ASP A 65 17.39 -0.37 2.12
C ASP A 65 17.12 -1.17 0.82
N VAL A 66 16.87 -2.49 0.90
CA VAL A 66 16.73 -3.40 -0.24
C VAL A 66 15.72 -2.92 -1.31
N LEU A 67 14.60 -2.31 -0.90
CA LEU A 67 13.55 -1.81 -1.80
C LEU A 67 13.53 -0.29 -1.96
N LYS A 68 14.47 0.44 -1.33
CA LYS A 68 14.39 1.90 -1.19
C LYS A 68 14.31 2.64 -2.51
N GLN A 69 15.18 2.30 -3.46
CA GLN A 69 15.22 2.98 -4.77
C GLN A 69 14.01 2.65 -5.65
N ARG A 70 13.55 1.40 -5.60
CA ARG A 70 12.37 0.94 -6.33
C ARG A 70 11.12 1.68 -5.85
N LEU A 71 10.86 1.63 -4.54
CA LEU A 71 9.70 2.28 -3.92
C LEU A 71 9.74 3.80 -4.06
N LYS A 72 10.93 4.42 -4.01
CA LYS A 72 11.09 5.86 -4.24
C LYS A 72 10.62 6.25 -5.65
N THR A 73 10.96 5.46 -6.65
CA THR A 73 10.55 5.70 -8.04
C THR A 73 9.04 5.45 -8.22
N GLU A 74 8.52 4.33 -7.70
CA GLU A 74 7.08 4.00 -7.77
C GLU A 74 6.22 5.06 -7.08
N PHE A 75 6.56 5.47 -5.86
CA PHE A 75 5.82 6.52 -5.15
C PHE A 75 5.94 7.89 -5.83
N HIS A 76 7.07 8.19 -6.49
CA HIS A 76 7.17 9.41 -7.30
C HIS A 76 6.21 9.39 -8.50
N GLN A 77 6.03 8.23 -9.14
CA GLN A 77 5.05 8.05 -10.20
C GLN A 77 3.62 8.21 -9.68
N PHE A 78 3.31 7.66 -8.50
CA PHE A 78 1.99 7.83 -7.87
C PHE A 78 1.70 9.29 -7.54
N ILE A 79 2.66 10.02 -6.95
CA ILE A 79 2.52 11.46 -6.68
C ILE A 79 2.28 12.25 -7.97
N THR A 80 3.01 11.92 -9.04
CA THR A 80 2.85 12.59 -10.34
C THR A 80 1.49 12.30 -10.97
N HIS A 81 0.96 11.08 -10.78
CA HIS A 81 -0.36 10.69 -11.28
C HIS A 81 -1.50 11.40 -10.54
N GLU A 82 -1.44 11.51 -9.21
CA GLU A 82 -2.47 12.22 -8.42
C GLU A 82 -2.44 13.74 -8.59
N LYS A 83 -1.31 14.31 -9.03
CA LYS A 83 -1.17 15.74 -9.30
C LYS A 83 -1.61 16.16 -10.71
N LYS A 84 -1.85 15.19 -11.60
CA LYS A 84 -2.39 15.43 -12.95
C LYS A 84 -3.90 15.46 -12.91
#